data_AF-A0A398DBQ5-F1
#
_entry.id   AF-A0A398DBQ5-F1
#
_cell.length_a   1.000
_cell.length_b   1.000
_cell.length_c   1.000
_cell.angle_alpha   90.00
_cell.angle_beta   90.00
_cell.angle_gamma   90.00
#
_symmetry.space_group_name_H-M   'P 1'
#
loop_
_entity.id
_entity.type
_entity.pdbx_description
1 polymer ?
#
loop_
_entity_poly.entity_id
_entity_poly.type
_entity_poly.pdbx_seq_one_letter_code
_entity_poly.pdbx_strand_id
1 'polypeptide(L)'
;MATNSGNNSIRVYYTDKPSPRYPSGRVFLILLSVATIIGLVGIVYMNWSGSPIDTFIIMLFTPIIAVFLYELVSELVILRLLPHMHYELRDDALCLILGAQWHTKIPYDNIASAIRKDLKNDMFSSCGFPKAGALDLIYADEGSISMYSTRLYKDVIMITTRSGVKYGISPADSDGFLKELGQILDNQRTVR
;
A
#
# COMPACT_ATOMS: atom_id res chain seq x y z
N MET A 1 -41.73 11.48 19.04
CA MET A 1 -40.63 10.52 19.23
C MET A 1 -39.45 11.01 18.42
N ALA A 2 -38.49 11.67 19.08
CA ALA A 2 -37.30 12.22 18.44
C ALA A 2 -36.19 11.16 18.49
N THR A 3 -35.83 10.59 17.35
CA THR A 3 -34.59 9.82 17.23
C THR A 3 -33.46 10.80 16.98
N ASN A 4 -32.70 11.03 18.03
CA ASN A 4 -31.47 11.79 18.09
C ASN A 4 -30.42 11.11 17.19
N SER A 5 -30.38 11.46 15.90
CA SER A 5 -29.30 11.03 15.00
C SER A 5 -28.09 11.90 15.30
N GLY A 6 -27.26 11.44 16.23
CA GLY A 6 -25.95 12.01 16.52
C GLY A 6 -25.20 12.25 15.22
N ASN A 7 -24.76 13.48 15.05
CA ASN A 7 -23.94 13.97 13.96
C ASN A 7 -22.55 13.31 14.01
N ASN A 8 -22.45 12.02 13.68
CA ASN A 8 -21.18 11.32 13.46
C ASN A 8 -20.61 11.83 12.13
N SER A 9 -19.88 12.95 12.16
CA SER A 9 -19.25 13.51 10.96
C SER A 9 -18.01 12.70 10.59
N ILE A 10 -18.21 11.47 10.11
CA ILE A 10 -17.13 10.67 9.53
C ILE A 10 -16.71 11.36 8.23
N ARG A 11 -15.51 11.95 8.22
CA ARG A 11 -14.93 12.57 7.02
C ARG A 11 -14.05 11.53 6.33
N VAL A 12 -14.45 11.15 5.12
CA VAL A 12 -13.73 10.14 4.32
C VAL A 12 -12.85 10.85 3.28
N TYR A 13 -11.56 10.61 3.37
CA TYR A 13 -10.55 11.05 2.42
C TYR A 13 -10.12 9.87 1.58
N TYR A 14 -10.35 9.95 0.27
CA TYR A 14 -9.86 8.94 -0.65
C TYR A 14 -8.40 9.20 -0.98
N THR A 15 -7.64 8.13 -1.24
CA THR A 15 -6.33 8.30 -1.86
C THR A 15 -6.50 8.82 -3.28
N ASP A 16 -5.52 9.58 -3.74
CA ASP A 16 -5.43 9.88 -5.17
C ASP A 16 -5.31 8.55 -5.91
N LYS A 17 -6.34 8.23 -6.70
CA LYS A 17 -6.27 7.09 -7.62
C LYS A 17 -5.16 7.45 -8.61
N PRO A 18 -4.01 6.74 -8.62
CA PRO A 18 -3.09 6.94 -9.72
C PRO A 18 -3.90 6.68 -10.99
N SER A 19 -3.98 7.68 -11.88
CA SER A 19 -4.52 7.43 -13.21
C SER A 19 -3.84 6.16 -13.72
N PRO A 20 -4.54 5.21 -14.34
CA PRO A 20 -3.93 3.99 -14.85
C PRO A 20 -3.11 4.30 -16.09
N ARG A 21 -2.18 5.26 -16.01
CA ARG A 21 -0.94 5.20 -16.75
C ARG A 21 -0.19 4.02 -16.18
N TYR A 22 -0.57 2.83 -16.63
CA TYR A 22 0.39 1.75 -16.65
C TYR A 22 1.55 2.28 -17.48
N PRO A 23 2.72 2.56 -16.88
CA PRO A 23 3.89 2.79 -17.71
C PRO A 23 3.98 1.57 -18.62
N SER A 24 4.24 1.78 -19.91
CA SER A 24 4.32 0.71 -20.91
C SER A 24 5.16 -0.48 -20.42
N GLY A 25 6.16 -0.22 -19.57
CA GLY A 25 6.93 -1.23 -18.84
C GLY A 25 6.12 -2.20 -17.98
N ARG A 26 5.09 -1.77 -17.23
CA ARG A 26 4.28 -2.67 -16.39
C ARG A 26 3.40 -3.61 -17.21
N VAL A 27 2.72 -3.09 -18.23
CA VAL A 27 1.96 -3.94 -19.15
C VAL A 27 2.90 -4.91 -19.88
N PHE A 28 4.09 -4.45 -20.27
CA PHE A 28 5.12 -5.32 -20.84
C PHE A 28 5.57 -6.43 -19.87
N LEU A 29 5.78 -6.13 -18.58
CA LEU A 29 6.13 -7.14 -17.57
C LEU A 29 5.00 -8.15 -17.33
N ILE A 30 3.75 -7.70 -17.30
CA ILE A 30 2.57 -8.58 -17.21
C ILE A 30 2.50 -9.49 -18.45
N LEU A 31 2.65 -8.93 -19.65
CA LEU A 31 2.63 -9.72 -20.89
C LEU A 31 3.80 -10.70 -20.95
N LEU A 32 5.00 -10.30 -20.50
CA LEU A 32 6.19 -11.15 -20.44
C LEU A 32 6.04 -12.29 -19.42
N SER A 33 5.45 -12.02 -18.26
CA SER A 33 5.16 -13.05 -17.24
C SER A 33 4.09 -14.02 -17.73
N VAL A 34 3.03 -13.54 -18.39
CA VAL A 34 2.02 -14.42 -19.01
C VAL A 34 2.63 -15.26 -20.15
N ALA A 35 3.43 -14.67 -21.02
CA ALA A 35 4.08 -15.37 -22.12
C ALA A 35 5.05 -16.46 -21.63
N THR A 36 5.81 -16.17 -20.56
CA THR A 36 6.69 -17.19 -19.94
C THR A 36 5.88 -18.32 -19.31
N ILE A 37 4.80 -18.02 -18.58
CA ILE A 37 3.90 -19.04 -18.02
C ILE A 37 3.28 -19.92 -19.13
N ILE A 38 2.80 -19.33 -20.23
CA ILE A 38 2.23 -20.07 -21.37
C ILE A 38 3.28 -20.97 -22.02
N GLY A 39 4.48 -20.46 -22.28
CA GLY A 39 5.59 -21.25 -22.82
C GLY A 39 5.92 -22.45 -21.94
N LEU A 40 5.84 -22.29 -20.62
CA LEU A 40 6.10 -23.33 -19.64
C LEU A 40 4.99 -24.38 -19.53
N VAL A 41 3.71 -23.99 -19.62
CA VAL A 41 2.61 -24.95 -19.75
C VAL A 41 2.82 -25.80 -21.00
N GLY A 42 3.31 -25.20 -22.10
CA GLY A 42 3.72 -25.93 -23.30
C GLY A 42 4.83 -26.95 -23.05
N ILE A 43 5.89 -26.57 -22.32
CA ILE A 43 7.01 -27.47 -21.95
C ILE A 43 6.51 -28.63 -21.07
N VAL A 44 5.69 -28.37 -20.06
CA VAL A 44 5.14 -29.43 -19.19
C VAL A 44 4.21 -30.36 -19.98
N TYR A 45 3.37 -29.80 -20.86
CA TYR A 45 2.50 -30.58 -21.74
C TYR A 45 3.30 -31.47 -22.70
N MET A 46 4.38 -30.95 -23.28
CA MET A 46 5.29 -31.74 -24.13
C MET A 46 5.95 -32.88 -23.34
N ASN A 47 6.44 -32.61 -22.12
CA ASN A 47 7.03 -33.65 -21.27
C ASN A 47 6.00 -34.73 -20.89
N TRP A 48 4.76 -34.34 -20.58
CA TRP A 48 3.67 -35.28 -20.34
C TRP A 48 3.37 -36.12 -21.59
N SER A 49 3.39 -35.51 -22.78
CA SER A 49 3.15 -36.20 -24.06
C SER A 49 4.25 -37.21 -24.46
N GLY A 50 5.25 -37.43 -23.60
CA GLY A 50 6.28 -38.46 -23.76
C GLY A 50 7.53 -37.99 -24.48
N SER A 51 7.65 -36.70 -24.80
CA SER A 51 8.92 -36.14 -25.28
C SER A 51 9.86 -35.98 -24.08
N PRO A 52 11.05 -36.61 -24.06
CA PRO A 52 11.98 -36.46 -22.94
C PRO A 52 12.57 -35.06 -22.97
N ILE A 53 11.98 -34.14 -22.22
CA ILE A 53 12.62 -32.87 -21.90
C ILE A 53 13.62 -33.18 -20.79
N ASP A 54 14.88 -32.79 -21.01
CA ASP A 54 15.95 -33.02 -20.04
C ASP A 54 15.55 -32.41 -18.69
N THR A 55 15.56 -33.23 -17.64
CA THR A 55 15.30 -32.82 -16.25
C THR A 55 16.15 -31.60 -15.86
N PHE A 56 17.34 -31.46 -16.45
CA PHE A 56 18.21 -30.30 -16.31
C PHE A 56 17.52 -28.98 -16.73
N ILE A 57 16.75 -29.00 -17.83
CA ILE A 57 16.01 -27.83 -18.32
C ILE A 57 14.93 -27.43 -17.30
N ILE A 58 14.16 -28.38 -16.78
CA ILE A 58 13.10 -28.09 -15.80
C ILE A 58 13.71 -27.46 -14.54
N MET A 59 14.82 -28.01 -14.04
CA MET A 59 15.49 -27.53 -12.84
C MET A 59 16.07 -26.11 -13.01
N LEU A 60 16.58 -25.78 -14.20
CA LEU A 60 17.10 -24.46 -14.54
C LEU A 60 16.01 -23.39 -14.56
N PHE A 61 14.83 -23.72 -15.10
CA PHE A 61 13.74 -22.74 -15.24
C PHE A 61 12.89 -22.59 -13.98
N THR A 62 12.80 -23.60 -13.11
CA THR A 62 12.00 -23.56 -11.87
C THR A 62 12.20 -22.31 -11.00
N PRO A 63 13.43 -21.86 -10.65
CA PRO A 63 13.60 -20.66 -9.83
C PRO A 63 13.15 -19.38 -10.56
N ILE A 64 13.32 -19.32 -11.88
CA ILE A 64 12.89 -18.20 -12.71
C ILE A 64 11.35 -18.08 -12.64
N ILE A 65 10.65 -19.22 -12.68
CA ILE A 65 9.18 -19.29 -12.55
C ILE A 65 8.72 -18.74 -11.22
N ALA A 66 9.37 -19.16 -10.13
CA ALA A 66 9.00 -18.71 -8.79
C ALA A 66 9.09 -17.18 -8.68
N VAL A 67 10.12 -16.57 -9.26
CA VAL A 67 10.28 -15.11 -9.28
C VAL A 67 9.19 -14.42 -10.09
N PHE A 68 8.91 -14.87 -11.32
CA PHE A 68 7.86 -14.27 -12.15
C PHE A 68 6.46 -14.47 -11.58
N LEU A 69 6.18 -15.64 -11.00
CA LEU A 69 4.90 -15.92 -10.36
C LEU A 69 4.72 -15.02 -9.12
N TYR A 70 5.77 -14.84 -8.32
CA TYR A 70 5.77 -13.91 -7.19
C TYR A 70 5.47 -12.48 -7.65
N GLU A 71 6.13 -12.01 -8.71
CA GLU A 71 5.91 -10.66 -9.25
C GLU A 71 4.46 -10.48 -9.75
N LEU A 72 3.95 -11.44 -10.52
CA LEU A 72 2.56 -11.44 -11.01
C LEU A 72 1.56 -11.38 -9.85
N VAL A 73 1.74 -12.22 -8.83
CA VAL A 73 0.86 -12.25 -7.66
C VAL A 73 0.93 -10.93 -6.90
N SER A 74 2.14 -10.38 -6.69
CA SER A 74 2.36 -9.08 -6.04
C SER A 74 1.60 -7.95 -6.75
N GLU A 75 1.71 -7.87 -8.08
CA GLU A 75 1.00 -6.85 -8.86
C GLU A 75 -0.53 -7.02 -8.77
N LEU A 76 -1.05 -8.25 -8.84
CA LEU A 76 -2.48 -8.52 -8.69
C LEU A 76 -3.00 -8.11 -7.31
N VAL A 77 -2.23 -8.37 -6.25
CA VAL A 77 -2.57 -7.95 -4.88
C VAL A 77 -2.63 -6.42 -4.80
N ILE A 78 -1.64 -5.71 -5.34
CA ILE A 78 -1.62 -4.25 -5.36
C ILE A 78 -2.85 -3.70 -6.12
N LEU A 79 -3.16 -4.25 -7.30
CA LEU A 79 -4.31 -3.84 -8.11
C LEU A 79 -5.65 -4.07 -7.42
N ARG A 80 -5.75 -5.12 -6.59
CA ARG A 80 -6.98 -5.41 -5.85
C ARG A 80 -7.16 -4.50 -4.63
N LEU A 81 -6.07 -4.02 -4.02
CA LEU A 81 -6.12 -3.30 -2.75
C LEU A 81 -6.13 -1.79 -2.87
N LEU A 82 -5.36 -1.23 -3.80
CA LEU A 82 -5.31 0.21 -4.03
C LEU A 82 -6.70 0.86 -4.29
N PRO A 83 -7.64 0.25 -5.04
CA PRO A 83 -8.93 0.88 -5.32
C PRO A 83 -9.81 1.09 -4.08
N HIS A 84 -9.58 0.31 -3.03
CA HIS A 84 -10.34 0.35 -1.79
C HIS A 84 -9.64 1.11 -0.67
N MET A 85 -8.53 1.78 -0.98
CA MET A 85 -7.78 2.58 -0.02
C MET A 85 -8.48 3.91 0.27
N HIS A 86 -8.79 4.15 1.54
CA HIS A 86 -9.34 5.40 2.03
C HIS A 86 -8.97 5.63 3.49
N TYR A 87 -9.07 6.88 3.92
CA TYR A 87 -8.74 7.34 5.25
C TYR A 87 -9.99 7.95 5.86
N GLU A 88 -10.33 7.57 7.08
CA GLU A 88 -11.49 8.11 7.77
C GLU A 88 -11.04 8.87 9.01
N LEU A 89 -11.34 10.16 9.06
CA LEU A 89 -11.29 10.93 10.30
C LEU A 89 -12.63 10.71 11.01
N ARG A 90 -12.59 9.91 12.08
CA ARG A 90 -13.73 9.69 12.98
C ARG A 90 -13.57 10.58 14.21
N ASP A 91 -14.58 10.61 15.07
CA ASP A 91 -14.55 11.46 16.27
C ASP A 91 -13.52 10.99 17.31
N ASP A 92 -13.20 9.69 17.33
CA ASP A 92 -12.33 9.06 18.33
C ASP A 92 -10.91 8.76 17.83
N ALA A 93 -10.76 8.47 16.53
CA ALA A 93 -9.49 8.07 15.95
C ALA A 93 -9.42 8.34 14.45
N LEU A 94 -8.18 8.36 13.95
CA LEU A 94 -7.90 8.24 12.53
C LEU A 94 -7.90 6.75 12.15
N CYS A 95 -8.72 6.37 11.18
CA CYS A 95 -8.77 5.02 10.63
C CYS A 95 -8.12 4.99 9.25
N LEU A 96 -7.09 4.16 9.08
CA LEU A 96 -6.45 3.88 7.80
C LEU A 96 -7.04 2.57 7.27
N ILE A 97 -7.72 2.63 6.12
CA ILE A 97 -8.41 1.48 5.53
C ILE A 97 -7.74 1.10 4.22
N LEU A 98 -7.25 -0.14 4.15
CA LEU A 98 -6.75 -0.77 2.95
C LEU A 98 -7.62 -2.00 2.62
N GLY A 99 -8.69 -1.79 1.85
CA GLY A 99 -9.59 -2.88 1.48
C GLY A 99 -10.48 -3.38 2.61
N ALA A 100 -11.08 -4.55 2.41
CA ALA A 100 -12.09 -5.10 3.31
C ALA A 100 -11.52 -5.68 4.61
N GLN A 101 -10.26 -6.10 4.62
CA GLN A 101 -9.67 -6.87 5.72
C GLN A 101 -8.65 -6.10 6.56
N TRP A 102 -8.14 -4.96 6.09
CA TRP A 102 -7.07 -4.24 6.78
C TRP A 102 -7.51 -2.85 7.20
N HIS A 103 -7.73 -2.72 8.51
CA HIS A 103 -8.12 -1.48 9.18
C HIS A 103 -7.15 -1.21 10.33
N THR A 104 -6.46 -0.07 10.27
CA THR A 104 -5.57 0.37 11.35
C THR A 104 -6.17 1.61 12.00
N LYS A 105 -6.47 1.50 13.29
CA LYS A 105 -7.03 2.59 14.10
C LYS A 105 -5.93 3.27 14.90
N ILE A 106 -5.77 4.57 14.71
CA ILE A 106 -4.79 5.41 15.41
C ILE A 106 -5.54 6.43 16.26
N PRO A 107 -5.61 6.25 17.60
CA PRO A 107 -6.21 7.24 18.49
C PRO A 107 -5.49 8.59 18.37
N TYR A 108 -6.24 9.69 18.37
CA TYR A 108 -5.66 11.05 18.26
C TYR A 108 -4.67 11.36 19.39
N ASP A 109 -4.94 10.85 20.60
CA ASP A 109 -4.04 10.94 21.74
C ASP A 109 -2.66 10.32 21.50
N ASN A 110 -2.58 9.33 20.61
CA ASN A 110 -1.33 8.69 20.25
C ASN A 110 -0.61 9.41 19.10
N ILE A 111 -1.23 10.39 18.44
CA ILE A 111 -0.57 11.15 17.36
C ILE A 111 0.34 12.20 18.01
N ALA A 112 1.63 12.11 17.72
CA ALA A 112 2.63 13.08 18.16
C ALA A 112 2.74 14.25 17.16
N SER A 113 2.81 13.91 15.87
CA SER A 113 2.89 14.89 14.79
C SER A 113 2.35 14.33 13.48
N ALA A 114 1.85 15.22 12.63
CA ALA A 114 1.49 14.94 11.25
C ALA A 114 2.10 16.03 10.37
N ILE A 115 3.02 15.65 9.48
CA ILE A 115 3.73 16.60 8.60
C ILE A 115 3.73 16.10 7.17
N ARG A 116 3.60 17.03 6.21
CA ARG A 116 3.89 16.72 4.81
C ARG A 116 5.40 16.64 4.63
N LYS A 117 5.88 15.54 4.06
CA LYS A 117 7.30 15.34 3.80
C LYS A 117 7.51 14.58 2.49
N ASP A 118 8.55 15.00 1.74
CA ASP A 118 9.10 14.22 0.65
C ASP A 118 10.15 13.25 1.21
N LEU A 119 9.94 11.96 0.98
CA LEU A 119 10.86 10.89 1.37
C LEU A 119 11.94 10.73 0.29
N LYS A 120 13.18 10.49 0.73
CA LYS A 120 14.29 10.27 -0.20
C LYS A 120 14.18 8.89 -0.84
N ASN A 121 14.39 8.84 -2.15
CA ASN A 121 14.50 7.59 -2.89
C ASN A 121 15.96 7.11 -2.84
N ASP A 122 16.28 6.23 -1.89
CA ASP A 122 17.51 5.44 -1.94
C ASP A 122 17.24 4.09 -2.59
N MET A 123 18.16 3.59 -3.43
CA MET A 123 18.00 2.30 -4.15
C MET A 123 17.65 1.10 -3.24
N PHE A 124 17.98 1.19 -1.95
CA PHE A 124 17.69 0.16 -0.94
C PHE A 124 16.43 0.44 -0.11
N SER A 125 15.84 1.64 -0.21
CA SER A 125 14.69 2.07 0.59
C SER A 125 13.34 1.53 0.10
N SER A 126 13.36 0.71 -0.96
CA SER A 126 12.17 0.06 -1.53
C SER A 126 12.09 -1.45 -1.23
N CYS A 127 13.02 -1.98 -0.42
CA CYS A 127 12.91 -3.34 0.11
C CYS A 127 11.91 -3.34 1.26
N GLY A 128 10.63 -3.54 0.94
CA GLY A 128 9.59 -3.77 1.93
C GLY A 128 8.78 -5.00 1.61
N PHE A 129 8.42 -5.72 2.66
CA PHE A 129 7.48 -6.83 2.54
C PHE A 129 6.07 -6.31 2.75
N PRO A 130 5.09 -6.72 1.93
CA PRO A 130 3.70 -6.45 2.23
C PRO A 130 3.36 -7.18 3.55
N LYS A 131 3.12 -6.42 4.61
CA LYS A 131 2.79 -6.96 5.93
C LYS A 131 1.39 -6.53 6.29
N ALA A 132 0.49 -7.50 6.44
CA ALA A 132 -0.84 -7.36 7.04
C ALA A 132 -1.50 -5.97 6.87
N GLY A 133 -1.66 -5.50 5.62
CA GLY A 133 -2.39 -4.27 5.34
C GLY A 133 -1.57 -2.99 5.21
N ALA A 134 -0.25 -3.04 5.37
CA ALA A 134 0.67 -1.94 5.11
C ALA A 134 1.87 -2.41 4.30
N LEU A 135 2.45 -1.50 3.53
CA LEU A 135 3.80 -1.69 2.97
C LEU A 135 4.79 -1.13 4.00
N ASP A 136 5.36 -1.99 4.82
CA ASP A 136 6.44 -1.58 5.73
C ASP A 136 7.69 -1.35 4.89
N LEU A 137 8.00 -0.08 4.64
CA LEU A 137 9.17 0.35 3.87
C LEU A 137 10.20 0.93 4.83
N ILE A 138 11.47 0.55 4.65
CA ILE A 138 12.57 1.10 5.42
C ILE A 138 13.21 2.22 4.61
N TYR A 139 13.07 3.46 5.06
CA TYR A 139 13.71 4.63 4.47
C TYR A 139 15.00 4.97 5.23
N ALA A 140 16.03 5.40 4.51
CA ALA A 140 17.34 5.70 5.12
C ALA A 140 17.29 6.91 6.07
N ASP A 141 16.40 7.87 5.81
CA ASP A 141 16.27 9.11 6.58
C ASP A 141 15.24 9.02 7.71
N GLU A 142 14.30 8.08 7.64
CA GLU A 142 13.17 7.98 8.57
C GLU A 142 13.00 6.60 9.24
N GLY A 143 13.72 5.58 8.80
CA GLY A 143 13.59 4.22 9.31
C GLY A 143 12.35 3.51 8.77
N SER A 144 11.77 2.60 9.57
CA SER A 144 10.59 1.83 9.16
C SER A 144 9.33 2.70 9.17
N ILE A 145 8.66 2.77 8.03
CA ILE A 145 7.38 3.45 7.84
C ILE A 145 6.35 2.45 7.33
N SER A 146 5.22 2.35 8.02
CA SER A 146 4.06 1.61 7.52
C SER A 146 3.31 2.47 6.50
N MET A 147 3.49 2.16 5.22
CA MET A 147 2.92 2.92 4.12
C MET A 147 1.49 2.47 3.81
N TYR A 148 0.60 3.43 3.95
CA TYR A 148 -0.78 3.42 3.52
C TYR A 148 -0.97 4.50 2.45
N SER A 149 -0.22 4.39 1.35
CA SER A 149 -0.09 5.48 0.38
C SER A 149 0.01 4.94 -1.04
N THR A 150 -0.60 5.63 -2.02
CA THR A 150 -0.36 5.39 -3.46
C THR A 150 0.93 6.05 -3.94
N ARG A 151 1.45 7.02 -3.18
CA ARG A 151 2.70 7.74 -3.47
C ARG A 151 3.81 7.30 -2.51
N LEU A 152 4.96 6.91 -3.05
CA LEU A 152 6.04 6.36 -2.23
C LEU A 152 7.08 7.40 -1.79
N TYR A 153 7.17 8.55 -2.46
CA TYR A 153 8.29 9.48 -2.24
C TYR A 153 7.87 10.95 -2.14
N LYS A 154 6.88 11.38 -2.91
CA LYS A 154 6.49 12.79 -3.00
C LYS A 154 5.12 13.04 -2.41
N ASP A 155 4.99 14.16 -1.70
CA ASP A 155 3.73 14.62 -1.10
C ASP A 155 3.07 13.52 -0.25
N VAL A 156 3.89 12.93 0.64
CA VAL A 156 3.44 11.95 1.62
C VAL A 156 3.21 12.69 2.94
N ILE A 157 2.06 12.45 3.56
CA ILE A 157 1.81 12.90 4.93
C ILE A 157 2.34 11.81 5.86
N MET A 158 3.32 12.19 6.68
CA MET A 158 3.93 11.33 7.68
C MET A 158 3.27 11.59 9.03
N ILE A 159 2.64 10.57 9.57
CA ILE A 159 2.02 10.56 10.90
C ILE A 159 2.95 9.80 11.84
N THR A 160 3.48 10.50 12.82
CA THR A 160 4.32 9.90 13.87
C THR A 160 3.48 9.72 15.12
N THR A 161 3.47 8.51 15.65
CA THR A 161 2.83 8.19 16.92
C THR A 161 3.75 8.43 18.10
N ARG A 162 3.21 8.63 19.30
CA ARG A 162 3.98 8.78 20.54
C ARG A 162 4.77 7.52 20.88
N SER A 163 4.31 6.36 20.44
CA SER A 163 5.05 5.08 20.53
C SER A 163 6.21 4.97 19.53
N GLY A 164 6.44 5.96 18.67
CA GLY A 164 7.53 5.98 17.69
C GLY A 164 7.23 5.26 16.37
N VAL A 165 6.00 4.76 16.18
CA VAL A 165 5.57 4.15 14.91
C VAL A 165 5.22 5.26 13.92
N LYS A 166 5.71 5.12 12.68
CA LYS A 166 5.51 6.07 11.58
C LYS A 166 4.58 5.48 10.52
N TYR A 167 3.58 6.26 10.12
CA TYR A 167 2.65 5.90 9.06
C TYR A 167 2.77 6.93 7.93
N GLY A 168 2.84 6.46 6.69
CA GLY A 168 2.82 7.33 5.51
C GLY A 168 1.50 7.21 4.77
N ILE A 169 0.84 8.34 4.49
CA ILE A 169 -0.43 8.39 3.76
C ILE A 169 -0.39 9.41 2.61
N SER A 170 -1.21 9.20 1.58
CA SER A 170 -1.36 10.15 0.46
C SER A 170 -2.84 10.33 0.09
N PRO A 171 -3.60 11.12 0.87
CA PRO A 171 -4.94 11.53 0.47
C PRO A 171 -4.91 12.37 -0.81
N ALA A 172 -6.01 12.35 -1.57
CA ALA A 172 -6.17 13.18 -2.77
C ALA A 172 -6.15 14.69 -2.43
N ASP A 173 -6.78 15.06 -1.32
CA ASP A 173 -6.74 16.41 -0.75
C ASP A 173 -5.88 16.44 0.53
N SER A 174 -4.56 16.49 0.32
CA SER A 174 -3.58 16.55 1.41
C SER A 174 -3.70 17.81 2.27
N ASP A 175 -4.06 18.96 1.68
CA ASP A 175 -4.18 20.22 2.42
C ASP A 175 -5.44 20.21 3.29
N GLY A 176 -6.58 19.77 2.74
CA GLY A 176 -7.82 19.59 3.49
C GLY A 176 -7.65 18.58 4.62
N PHE A 177 -6.98 17.45 4.37
CA PHE A 177 -6.72 16.44 5.39
C PHE A 177 -5.88 16.98 6.55
N LEU A 178 -4.76 17.66 6.27
CA LEU A 178 -3.89 18.21 7.32
C LEU A 178 -4.60 19.30 8.14
N LYS A 179 -5.40 20.15 7.48
CA LYS A 179 -6.16 21.19 8.15
C LYS A 179 -7.18 20.61 9.12
N GLU A 180 -7.96 19.62 8.70
CA GLU A 180 -8.95 18.99 9.56
C GLU A 180 -8.30 18.19 10.69
N LEU A 181 -7.27 17.40 10.39
CA LEU A 181 -6.52 16.66 11.42
C LEU A 181 -5.91 17.63 12.45
N GLY A 182 -5.34 18.76 12.01
CA GLY A 182 -4.82 19.79 12.89
C GLY A 182 -5.88 20.36 13.82
N GLN A 183 -7.06 20.70 13.29
CA GLN A 183 -8.18 21.19 14.10
C GLN A 183 -8.62 20.18 15.15
N ILE A 184 -8.71 18.89 14.80
CA ILE A 184 -9.07 17.82 15.74
C ILE A 184 -8.02 17.70 16.85
N LEU A 185 -6.74 17.69 16.49
CA LEU A 185 -5.63 17.57 17.45
C LEU A 185 -5.55 18.77 18.39
N ASP A 186 -5.79 19.99 17.89
CA ASP A 186 -5.81 21.21 18.71
C ASP A 186 -7.00 21.20 19.68
N ASN A 187 -8.19 20.82 19.21
CA ASN A 187 -9.37 20.68 20.07
C ASN A 187 -9.12 19.68 21.21
N GLN A 188 -8.51 18.52 20.92
CA GLN A 188 -8.17 17.51 21.93
C GLN A 188 -7.14 18.01 22.95
N ARG A 189 -6.23 18.90 22.55
CA ARG A 189 -5.27 19.55 23.48
C ARG A 189 -5.94 20.58 24.37
N THR A 190 -6.94 21.31 23.89
CA THR A 190 -7.64 22.34 24.69
C THR A 190 -8.62 21.78 25.72
N VAL A 191 -9.06 20.53 25.57
CA VAL A 191 -10.00 19.86 26.49
C VAL A 191 -9.28 19.13 27.65
N ARG A 192 -7.95 18.97 27.57
CA ARG A 192 -7.10 18.43 28.66
C ARG A 192 -6.54 19.54 29.53
#